data_AF-A0A1Y2GCH5-F1
#
_entry.id   AF-A0A1Y2GCH5-F1
#
_cell.length_a   1.000
_cell.length_b   1.000
_cell.length_c   1.000
_cell.angle_alpha   90.00
_cell.angle_beta   90.00
_cell.angle_gamma   90.00
#
_symmetry.space_group_name_H-M   'P 1'
#
loop_
_entity.id
_entity.type
_entity.pdbx_description
1 polymer ?
#
loop_
_entity_poly.entity_id
_entity_poly.type
_entity_poly.pdbx_seq_one_letter_code
_entity_poly.pdbx_strand_id
1 'polypeptide(L)'
;MDNLKLNPLQIPEILLLIAELLNKRDLLNCIRVSKAFHKTLISLIWKKITVGQGGEPGSKAIQKHNEYIEEITFDSYKFNDSFPEKYESLQRLQPITYKGWCSWPKPIHAINQIKAHSSIITGFNVSRAIKYGPDIWNALLECTSLNHLGVMEVTTYIDVEFDLFLQVCKRLRCLELGHVNFLSRENNEYIFPNIHTLRVDSLSICNLNQNSWYCLGMFIRKCPALRLLAIRLSGTTNELYRELLLQHPWTLNNLSDICFREMRIEDKDMAATLRRMTGLRRLDVFWGRFYQLSLQELLADKQEVVENGQLVQKTRLRRLCETVETLVFGKDSSVAQAILSNCPRLKRLEGPKTTVSEIVNGAEWVCSGLTRLSITLEADIDEETEEGMAKTRIAFKQLGKLTRLEHLNLTRRSLYPHSRTLDMRLRAGLGELANLKRLEVLVVEHDAHQRMQLEDATWMVDNWPNIKYVYGALNDEKETADLLKWFLESHNIRIFA
;
A
#
# COMPACT_ATOMS: atom_id res chain seq x y z
N MET A 1 -32.51 -37.34 25.90
CA MET A 1 -31.22 -36.95 25.27
C MET A 1 -31.25 -35.46 25.12
N ASP A 2 -30.72 -34.75 26.11
CA ASP A 2 -30.67 -33.29 26.06
C ASP A 2 -29.60 -32.89 25.05
N ASN A 3 -30.04 -32.33 23.92
CA ASN A 3 -29.16 -31.68 22.95
C ASN A 3 -28.53 -30.47 23.64
N LEU A 4 -27.40 -30.70 24.33
CA LEU A 4 -26.54 -29.64 24.83
C LEU A 4 -26.17 -28.76 23.63
N LYS A 5 -26.79 -27.58 23.56
CA LYS A 5 -26.41 -26.52 22.63
C LYS A 5 -24.99 -26.09 22.98
N LEU A 6 -24.01 -26.77 22.39
CA LEU A 6 -22.60 -26.39 22.44
C LEU A 6 -22.49 -24.96 21.93
N ASN A 7 -22.02 -24.06 22.79
CA ASN A 7 -21.78 -22.69 22.40
C ASN A 7 -20.67 -22.71 21.33
N PRO A 8 -20.85 -22.11 20.14
CA PRO A 8 -19.84 -22.10 19.09
C PRO A 8 -18.46 -21.57 19.56
N LEU A 9 -18.42 -20.70 20.57
CA LEU A 9 -17.19 -20.18 21.17
C LEU A 9 -16.43 -21.22 22.03
N GLN A 10 -17.04 -22.38 22.29
CA GLN A 10 -16.38 -23.53 22.92
C GLN A 10 -15.71 -24.44 21.87
N ILE A 11 -15.93 -24.22 20.58
CA ILE A 11 -15.31 -24.96 19.48
C ILE A 11 -13.99 -24.25 19.12
N PRO A 12 -12.82 -24.86 19.40
CA PRO A 12 -11.52 -24.21 19.21
C PRO A 12 -11.27 -23.72 17.77
N GLU A 13 -11.73 -24.47 16.78
CA GLU A 13 -11.56 -24.16 15.36
C GLU A 13 -12.30 -22.88 14.98
N ILE A 14 -13.54 -22.71 15.46
CA ILE A 14 -14.33 -21.48 15.25
C ILE A 14 -13.64 -20.30 15.96
N LEU A 15 -13.18 -20.51 17.18
CA LEU A 15 -12.51 -19.47 17.95
C LEU A 15 -11.19 -19.03 17.29
N LEU A 16 -10.42 -19.95 16.71
CA LEU A 16 -9.21 -19.64 15.95
C LEU A 16 -9.53 -18.82 14.69
N LEU A 17 -10.54 -19.21 13.92
CA LEU A 17 -10.97 -18.46 12.73
C LEU A 17 -11.41 -17.03 13.06
N ILE A 18 -12.12 -16.84 14.18
CA ILE A 18 -12.49 -15.50 14.67
C ILE A 18 -11.22 -14.74 15.09
N ALA A 19 -10.33 -15.39 15.83
CA ALA A 19 -9.14 -14.78 16.38
C ALA A 19 -8.11 -14.37 15.32
N GLU A 20 -8.02 -15.07 14.19
CA GLU A 20 -7.21 -14.67 13.04
C GLU A 20 -7.63 -13.31 12.44
N LEU A 21 -8.86 -12.87 12.70
CA LEU A 21 -9.38 -11.56 12.30
C LEU A 21 -9.13 -10.47 13.35
N LEU A 22 -8.69 -10.83 14.56
CA LEU A 22 -8.45 -9.89 15.65
C LEU A 22 -7.04 -9.33 15.56
N ASN A 23 -6.90 -8.05 15.91
CA ASN A 23 -5.56 -7.47 16.09
C ASN A 23 -4.93 -8.00 17.39
N LYS A 24 -3.61 -7.79 17.54
CA LYS A 24 -2.85 -8.27 18.70
C LYS A 24 -3.38 -7.78 20.05
N ARG A 25 -3.91 -6.55 20.12
CA ARG A 25 -4.47 -5.99 21.36
C ARG A 25 -5.74 -6.72 21.76
N ASP A 26 -6.63 -6.96 20.80
CA ASP A 26 -7.88 -7.68 21.05
C ASP A 26 -7.62 -9.13 21.43
N LEU A 27 -6.66 -9.80 20.77
CA LEU A 27 -6.22 -11.14 21.16
C LEU A 27 -5.74 -11.19 22.62
N LEU A 28 -4.95 -10.22 23.06
CA LEU A 28 -4.48 -10.12 24.44
C LEU A 28 -5.63 -9.92 25.45
N ASN A 29 -6.70 -9.24 25.04
CA ASN A 29 -7.90 -9.14 25.86
C ASN A 29 -8.66 -10.48 25.89
N CYS A 30 -8.81 -11.13 24.74
CA CYS A 30 -9.50 -12.42 24.61
C CYS A 30 -8.85 -13.52 25.47
N ILE A 31 -7.52 -13.63 25.51
CA ILE A 31 -6.84 -14.67 26.31
C ILE A 31 -7.06 -14.50 27.83
N ARG A 32 -7.57 -13.35 28.28
CA ARG A 32 -7.87 -13.06 29.68
C ARG A 32 -9.32 -13.40 30.07
N VAL A 33 -10.18 -13.68 29.09
CA VAL A 33 -11.61 -13.95 29.30
C VAL A 33 -11.84 -15.26 30.04
N SER A 34 -11.18 -16.35 29.61
CA SER A 34 -11.35 -17.68 30.23
C SER A 34 -10.13 -18.57 29.98
N LYS A 35 -10.03 -19.68 30.74
CA LYS A 35 -8.98 -20.70 30.53
C LYS A 35 -9.06 -21.34 29.15
N ALA A 36 -10.27 -21.53 28.61
CA ALA A 36 -10.47 -22.09 27.27
C ALA A 36 -9.93 -21.13 26.20
N PHE A 37 -10.28 -19.85 26.28
CA PHE A 37 -9.76 -18.82 25.37
C PHE A 37 -8.24 -18.72 25.46
N HIS A 38 -7.68 -18.70 26.68
CA HIS A 38 -6.24 -18.71 26.87
C HIS A 38 -5.60 -19.90 26.16
N LYS A 39 -6.07 -21.13 26.42
CA LYS A 39 -5.49 -22.35 25.85
C LYS A 39 -5.54 -22.36 24.33
N THR A 40 -6.64 -21.90 23.72
CA THR A 40 -6.82 -21.91 22.27
C THR A 40 -6.04 -20.80 21.58
N LEU A 41 -6.01 -19.59 22.15
CA LEU A 41 -5.53 -18.39 21.47
C LEU A 41 -4.08 -18.02 21.79
N ILE A 42 -3.47 -18.62 22.81
CA ILE A 42 -2.08 -18.34 23.19
C ILE A 42 -1.10 -18.65 22.04
N SER A 43 -1.40 -19.65 21.21
CA SER A 43 -0.58 -19.99 20.03
C SER A 43 -0.51 -18.84 19.02
N LEU A 44 -1.62 -18.10 18.80
CA LEU A 44 -1.65 -16.96 17.88
C LEU A 44 -0.83 -15.77 18.41
N ILE A 45 -0.77 -15.59 19.73
CA ILE A 45 0.07 -14.55 20.35
C ILE A 45 1.56 -14.86 20.16
N TRP A 46 1.94 -16.14 20.33
CA TRP A 46 3.33 -16.59 20.22
C TRP A 46 3.76 -16.93 18.79
N LYS A 47 2.82 -17.03 17.84
CA LYS A 47 3.09 -17.27 16.42
C LYS A 47 4.16 -16.35 15.85
N LYS A 48 4.12 -15.08 16.23
CA LYS A 48 5.07 -14.05 15.82
C LYS A 48 5.65 -13.35 17.03
N ILE A 49 6.96 -13.44 17.20
CA ILE A 49 7.69 -12.71 18.23
C ILE A 49 8.57 -11.61 17.63
N THR A 50 8.74 -10.53 18.39
CA THR A 50 9.66 -9.44 18.07
C THR A 50 10.62 -9.27 19.23
N VAL A 51 11.91 -9.19 18.92
CA VAL A 51 13.03 -9.16 19.86
C VAL A 51 13.83 -7.89 19.58
N GLY A 52 13.97 -6.99 20.55
CA GLY A 52 14.57 -5.69 20.27
C GLY A 52 14.38 -4.65 21.38
N GLN A 53 14.34 -3.38 21.00
CA GLN A 53 14.18 -2.26 21.93
C GLN A 53 12.90 -2.31 22.76
N GLY A 54 11.82 -2.92 22.23
CA GLY A 54 10.55 -3.10 22.94
C GLY A 54 10.58 -4.15 24.05
N GLY A 55 11.74 -4.76 24.33
CA GLY A 55 11.91 -5.85 25.27
C GLY A 55 12.11 -7.19 24.57
N GLU A 56 12.64 -8.14 25.33
CA GLU A 56 12.93 -9.49 24.86
C GLU A 56 12.11 -10.50 25.68
N PRO A 57 11.42 -11.46 25.04
CA PRO A 57 10.77 -12.53 25.78
C PRO A 57 11.79 -13.29 26.65
N GLY A 58 11.42 -13.53 27.91
CA GLY A 58 12.26 -14.29 28.83
C GLY A 58 12.49 -15.71 28.31
N SER A 59 13.69 -16.28 28.54
CA SER A 59 14.07 -17.60 28.00
C SER A 59 13.11 -18.72 28.37
N LYS A 60 12.56 -18.69 29.60
CA LYS A 60 11.54 -19.65 30.05
C LYS A 60 10.24 -19.56 29.23
N ALA A 61 9.86 -18.36 28.81
CA ALA A 61 8.64 -18.17 28.02
C ALA A 61 8.84 -18.66 26.58
N ILE A 62 10.02 -18.43 25.99
CA ILE A 62 10.38 -18.95 24.67
C ILE A 62 10.40 -20.48 24.68
N GLN A 63 11.05 -21.11 25.65
CA GLN A 63 11.05 -22.57 25.78
C GLN A 63 9.65 -23.15 25.97
N LYS A 64 8.79 -22.48 26.76
CA LYS A 64 7.41 -22.93 27.03
C LYS A 64 6.51 -22.87 25.80
N HIS A 65 6.83 -22.02 24.82
CA HIS A 65 5.97 -21.73 23.67
C HIS A 65 6.70 -21.93 22.33
N ASN A 66 7.78 -22.72 22.32
CA ASN A 66 8.63 -22.90 21.16
C ASN A 66 7.90 -23.57 19.98
N GLU A 67 6.90 -24.40 20.28
CA GLU A 67 6.07 -25.12 19.33
C GLU A 67 5.04 -24.24 18.61
N TYR A 68 4.86 -23.00 19.07
CA TYR A 68 3.96 -22.02 18.47
C TYR A 68 4.70 -20.98 17.64
N ILE A 69 5.98 -20.73 17.91
CA ILE A 69 6.74 -19.65 17.25
C ILE A 69 7.06 -20.06 15.81
N GLU A 70 6.44 -19.35 14.86
CA GLU A 70 6.65 -19.54 13.43
C GLU A 70 7.45 -18.40 12.82
N GLU A 71 7.31 -17.18 13.33
CA GLU A 71 8.01 -15.99 12.83
C GLU A 71 8.83 -15.30 13.92
N ILE A 72 10.06 -14.90 13.59
CA ILE A 72 10.89 -14.07 14.46
C ILE A 72 11.28 -12.77 13.75
N THR A 73 11.13 -11.65 14.45
CA THR A 73 11.65 -10.35 14.00
C THR A 73 12.63 -9.80 15.04
N PHE A 74 13.87 -9.59 14.64
CA PHE A 74 14.85 -8.85 15.44
C PHE A 74 14.80 -7.38 15.02
N ASP A 75 14.47 -6.47 15.93
CA ASP A 75 14.37 -5.04 15.64
C ASP A 75 15.40 -4.25 16.43
N SER A 76 16.40 -3.74 15.72
CA SER A 76 17.53 -3.00 16.28
C SER A 76 18.19 -3.77 17.43
N TYR A 77 18.21 -5.11 17.31
CA TYR A 77 18.75 -6.00 18.31
C TYR A 77 20.27 -6.05 18.21
N LYS A 78 20.95 -5.86 19.34
CA LYS A 78 22.41 -5.95 19.42
C LYS A 78 22.76 -7.38 19.79
N PHE A 79 23.25 -8.14 18.82
CA PHE A 79 23.76 -9.47 19.09
C PHE A 79 25.10 -9.35 19.82
N ASN A 80 25.26 -10.17 20.87
CA ASN A 80 26.57 -10.40 21.47
C ASN A 80 27.42 -11.27 20.52
N ASP A 81 28.56 -11.77 21.00
CA ASP A 81 29.42 -12.67 20.21
C ASP A 81 28.74 -14.00 19.80
N SER A 82 27.63 -14.36 20.46
CA SER A 82 26.81 -15.52 20.15
C SER A 82 25.35 -15.19 19.86
N PHE A 83 24.73 -15.99 18.99
CA PHE A 83 23.27 -15.99 18.85
C PHE A 83 22.64 -16.57 20.11
N PRO A 84 21.50 -16.03 20.58
CA PRO A 84 20.92 -16.51 21.83
C PRO A 84 20.43 -17.96 21.68
N GLU A 85 21.04 -18.89 22.42
CA GLU A 85 20.75 -20.35 22.40
C GLU A 85 19.26 -20.67 22.49
N LYS A 86 18.49 -19.84 23.21
CA LYS A 86 17.04 -20.01 23.37
C LYS A 86 16.26 -19.99 22.05
N TYR A 87 16.79 -19.34 21.00
CA TYR A 87 16.16 -19.29 19.68
C TYR A 87 16.64 -20.42 18.74
N GLU A 88 17.70 -21.13 19.08
CA GLU A 88 18.18 -22.29 18.28
C GLU A 88 17.22 -23.48 18.37
N SER A 89 16.45 -23.56 19.46
CA SER A 89 15.46 -24.63 19.68
C SER A 89 14.13 -24.47 18.93
N LEU A 90 13.97 -23.43 18.10
CA LEU A 90 12.71 -23.12 17.43
C LEU A 90 12.47 -24.04 16.22
N GLN A 91 11.65 -25.08 16.39
CA GLN A 91 11.46 -26.12 15.37
C GLN A 91 10.59 -25.70 14.17
N ARG A 92 9.78 -24.64 14.29
CA ARG A 92 8.80 -24.22 13.28
C ARG A 92 9.11 -22.88 12.63
N LEU A 93 10.33 -22.40 12.80
CA LEU A 93 10.73 -21.08 12.32
C LEU A 93 10.70 -21.02 10.79
N GLN A 94 9.78 -20.23 10.23
CA GLN A 94 9.55 -20.09 8.79
C GLN A 94 10.10 -18.76 8.26
N PRO A 95 9.53 -17.57 8.56
CA PRO A 95 10.19 -16.32 8.21
C PRO A 95 11.09 -15.80 9.34
N ILE A 96 12.27 -15.36 8.94
CA ILE A 96 13.23 -14.66 9.79
C ILE A 96 13.38 -13.23 9.27
N THR A 97 13.23 -12.24 10.15
CA THR A 97 13.33 -10.83 9.79
C THR A 97 14.29 -10.09 10.71
N TYR A 98 15.21 -9.33 10.14
CA TYR A 98 16.10 -8.40 10.84
C TYR A 98 15.77 -6.98 10.38
N LYS A 99 15.35 -6.13 11.32
CA LYS A 99 14.95 -4.73 11.13
C LYS A 99 15.87 -3.78 11.88
N GLY A 100 15.92 -2.54 11.42
CA GLY A 100 16.69 -1.48 12.05
C GLY A 100 18.19 -1.80 12.07
N TRP A 101 18.85 -1.45 13.18
CA TRP A 101 20.31 -1.47 13.30
C TRP A 101 20.77 -2.75 14.02
N CYS A 102 20.47 -3.92 13.43
CA CYS A 102 20.88 -5.20 14.01
C CYS A 102 22.39 -5.43 13.84
N SER A 103 23.21 -5.11 14.85
CA SER A 103 24.66 -5.30 14.77
C SER A 103 25.05 -6.75 15.07
N TRP A 104 25.87 -7.34 14.19
CA TRP A 104 26.48 -8.65 14.38
C TRP A 104 28.00 -8.52 14.44
N PRO A 105 28.67 -9.09 15.45
CA PRO A 105 30.13 -9.21 15.40
C PRO A 105 30.57 -10.25 14.35
N LYS A 106 29.80 -11.34 14.14
CA LYS A 106 30.04 -12.36 13.10
C LYS A 106 28.71 -12.92 12.55
N PRO A 107 28.50 -12.98 11.21
CA PRO A 107 27.26 -13.49 10.61
C PRO A 107 27.11 -15.02 10.69
N ILE A 108 28.09 -15.75 11.23
CA ILE A 108 28.13 -17.22 11.25
C ILE A 108 26.90 -17.85 11.92
N HIS A 109 26.36 -17.21 12.94
CA HIS A 109 25.22 -17.76 13.66
C HIS A 109 23.92 -17.64 12.87
N ALA A 110 23.73 -16.53 12.16
CA ALA A 110 22.61 -16.39 11.23
C ALA A 110 22.68 -17.46 10.14
N ILE A 111 23.89 -17.73 9.63
CA ILE A 111 24.14 -18.81 8.66
C ILE A 111 23.77 -20.18 9.25
N ASN A 112 24.23 -20.50 10.46
CA ASN A 112 23.91 -21.76 11.13
C ASN A 112 22.40 -21.93 11.35
N GLN A 113 21.71 -20.86 11.73
CA GLN A 113 20.26 -20.86 11.87
C GLN A 113 19.55 -21.11 10.54
N ILE A 114 19.97 -20.43 9.47
CA ILE A 114 19.42 -20.65 8.12
C ILE A 114 19.60 -22.12 7.72
N LYS A 115 20.78 -22.69 7.93
CA LYS A 115 21.08 -24.08 7.61
C LYS A 115 20.23 -25.06 8.42
N ALA A 116 20.12 -24.85 9.73
CA ALA A 116 19.34 -25.68 10.64
C ALA A 116 17.85 -25.74 10.27
N HIS A 117 17.31 -24.68 9.66
CA HIS A 117 15.90 -24.56 9.28
C HIS A 117 15.68 -24.46 7.77
N SER A 118 16.68 -24.87 6.96
CA SER A 118 16.67 -24.68 5.51
C SER A 118 15.44 -25.29 4.81
N SER A 119 14.93 -26.42 5.31
CA SER A 119 13.74 -27.08 4.73
C SER A 119 12.43 -26.33 4.97
N ILE A 120 12.35 -25.50 6.02
CA ILE A 120 11.11 -24.84 6.46
C ILE A 120 11.15 -23.32 6.28
N ILE A 121 12.31 -22.70 6.11
CA ILE A 121 12.40 -21.25 5.92
C ILE A 121 11.69 -20.85 4.63
N THR A 122 10.66 -20.02 4.76
CA THR A 122 9.87 -19.49 3.64
C THR A 122 10.22 -18.04 3.32
N GLY A 123 10.73 -17.30 4.30
CA GLY A 123 11.03 -15.88 4.19
C GLY A 123 12.32 -15.48 4.90
N PHE A 124 13.14 -14.68 4.23
CA PHE A 124 14.32 -14.07 4.84
C PHE A 124 14.33 -12.58 4.53
N ASN A 125 14.26 -11.73 5.56
CA ASN A 125 14.31 -10.29 5.39
C ASN A 125 15.39 -9.69 6.28
N VAL A 126 16.23 -8.83 5.72
CA VAL A 126 17.32 -8.21 6.46
C VAL A 126 17.46 -6.74 6.06
N SER A 127 17.53 -5.87 7.06
CA SER A 127 17.81 -4.44 6.88
C SER A 127 19.14 -4.02 7.48
N ARG A 128 19.84 -3.10 6.83
CA ARG A 128 20.84 -2.15 7.37
C ARG A 128 21.67 -2.66 8.55
N ALA A 129 22.63 -3.56 8.33
CA ALA A 129 23.80 -3.73 9.22
C ALA A 129 24.71 -4.91 8.87
N ILE A 130 24.30 -5.85 8.02
CA ILE A 130 25.08 -7.07 7.80
C ILE A 130 25.90 -6.93 6.52
N LYS A 131 27.22 -6.93 6.65
CA LYS A 131 28.11 -7.22 5.53
C LYS A 131 27.93 -8.69 5.19
N TYR A 132 27.31 -8.96 4.04
CA TYR A 132 27.13 -10.34 3.60
C TYR A 132 28.44 -10.84 3.00
N GLY A 133 28.88 -11.99 3.47
CA GLY A 133 29.84 -12.81 2.74
C GLY A 133 29.11 -13.90 1.97
N PRO A 134 29.83 -14.70 1.16
CA PRO A 134 29.24 -15.65 0.23
C PRO A 134 28.46 -16.76 0.94
N ASP A 135 28.83 -17.01 2.20
CA ASP A 135 28.25 -18.03 3.05
C ASP A 135 26.75 -17.84 3.31
N ILE A 136 26.25 -16.59 3.34
CA ILE A 136 24.82 -16.35 3.55
C ILE A 136 24.01 -16.79 2.32
N TRP A 137 24.51 -16.48 1.12
CA TRP A 137 23.83 -16.87 -0.11
C TRP A 137 23.89 -18.39 -0.29
N ASN A 138 25.02 -19.01 0.05
CA ASN A 138 25.13 -20.47 0.08
C ASN A 138 24.11 -21.11 1.03
N ALA A 139 23.96 -20.57 2.24
CA ALA A 139 22.96 -21.06 3.19
C ALA A 139 21.52 -20.86 2.67
N LEU A 140 21.23 -19.73 2.03
CA LEU A 140 19.91 -19.49 1.42
C LEU A 140 19.65 -20.39 0.20
N LEU A 141 20.67 -20.84 -0.53
CA LEU A 141 20.51 -21.83 -1.61
C LEU A 141 20.10 -23.21 -1.08
N GLU A 142 20.51 -23.57 0.14
CA GLU A 142 20.05 -24.77 0.83
C GLU A 142 18.56 -24.66 1.21
N CYS A 143 18.01 -23.45 1.27
CA CYS A 143 16.59 -23.24 1.60
C CYS A 143 15.68 -23.57 0.43
N THR A 144 15.06 -24.76 0.45
CA THR A 144 14.20 -25.24 -0.64
C THR A 144 12.81 -24.60 -0.65
N SER A 145 12.34 -24.16 0.52
CA SER A 145 11.01 -23.53 0.70
C SER A 145 11.04 -21.99 0.59
N LEU A 146 12.22 -21.40 0.43
CA LEU A 146 12.40 -19.94 0.40
C LEU A 146 11.69 -19.34 -0.81
N ASN A 147 10.69 -18.50 -0.54
CA ASN A 147 9.89 -17.84 -1.56
C ASN A 147 9.80 -16.32 -1.38
N HIS A 148 10.25 -15.77 -0.24
CA HIS A 148 10.34 -14.33 -0.01
C HIS A 148 11.75 -13.96 0.46
N LEU A 149 12.41 -13.09 -0.28
CA LEU A 149 13.66 -12.46 0.13
C LEU A 149 13.49 -10.95 0.20
N GLY A 150 13.87 -10.35 1.32
CA GLY A 150 13.96 -8.91 1.51
C GLY A 150 15.38 -8.52 1.89
N VAL A 151 16.02 -7.66 1.12
CA VAL A 151 17.39 -7.22 1.38
C VAL A 151 17.44 -5.70 1.29
N MET A 152 17.36 -5.03 2.43
CA MET A 152 17.31 -3.57 2.54
C MET A 152 18.66 -3.02 3.02
N GLU A 153 19.19 -2.00 2.35
CA GLU A 153 20.40 -1.28 2.74
C GLU A 153 21.67 -2.15 2.74
N VAL A 154 21.95 -2.82 1.62
CA VAL A 154 23.22 -3.55 1.40
C VAL A 154 24.30 -2.59 0.92
N THR A 155 25.17 -2.17 1.83
CA THR A 155 26.34 -1.35 1.45
C THR A 155 27.49 -2.16 0.85
N THR A 156 27.44 -3.50 0.95
CA THR A 156 28.46 -4.37 0.36
C THR A 156 28.16 -4.63 -1.10
N TYR A 157 29.14 -4.33 -1.95
CA TYR A 157 29.13 -4.64 -3.37
C TYR A 157 28.80 -6.13 -3.57
N ILE A 158 27.62 -6.41 -4.15
CA ILE A 158 27.17 -7.78 -4.43
C ILE A 158 28.03 -8.39 -5.55
N ASP A 159 28.91 -7.66 -6.22
CA ASP A 159 29.51 -8.10 -7.48
C ASP A 159 30.52 -9.24 -7.39
N VAL A 160 31.06 -9.57 -6.21
CA VAL A 160 31.81 -10.84 -5.99
C VAL A 160 30.89 -12.05 -5.84
N GLU A 161 29.64 -11.83 -5.42
CA GLU A 161 28.69 -12.88 -5.00
C GLU A 161 27.37 -12.87 -5.80
N PHE A 162 27.34 -12.08 -6.86
CA PHE A 162 26.13 -11.81 -7.63
C PHE A 162 25.52 -13.08 -8.21
N ASP A 163 26.34 -14.02 -8.67
CA ASP A 163 25.86 -15.28 -9.23
C ASP A 163 25.13 -16.14 -8.20
N LEU A 164 25.57 -16.15 -6.92
CA LEU A 164 24.88 -16.87 -5.85
C LEU A 164 23.54 -16.21 -5.53
N PHE A 165 23.51 -14.88 -5.44
CA PHE A 165 22.27 -14.12 -5.24
C PHE A 165 21.25 -14.41 -6.36
N LEU A 166 21.66 -14.37 -7.63
CA LEU A 166 20.76 -14.67 -8.75
C LEU A 166 20.27 -16.12 -8.73
N GLN A 167 21.08 -17.07 -8.27
CA GLN A 167 20.64 -18.46 -8.08
C GLN A 167 19.55 -18.57 -7.03
N VAL A 168 19.66 -17.85 -5.90
CA VAL A 168 18.60 -17.77 -4.88
C VAL A 168 17.32 -17.20 -5.51
N CYS A 169 17.44 -16.15 -6.33
CA CYS A 169 16.31 -15.48 -6.96
C CYS A 169 15.46 -16.39 -7.87
N LYS A 170 16.02 -17.47 -8.43
CA LYS A 170 15.26 -18.42 -9.28
C LYS A 170 14.07 -19.06 -8.55
N ARG A 171 14.14 -19.18 -7.22
CA ARG A 171 13.09 -19.83 -6.39
C ARG A 171 12.10 -18.85 -5.79
N LEU A 172 12.41 -17.55 -5.83
CA LEU A 172 11.63 -16.53 -5.13
C LEU A 172 10.33 -16.21 -5.84
N ARG A 173 9.29 -15.96 -5.04
CA ARG A 173 8.02 -15.37 -5.47
C ARG A 173 7.97 -13.87 -5.17
N CYS A 174 8.56 -13.44 -4.07
CA CYS A 174 8.64 -12.06 -3.64
C CYS A 174 10.10 -11.66 -3.42
N LEU A 175 10.52 -10.58 -4.05
CA LEU A 175 11.84 -9.99 -3.90
C LEU A 175 11.69 -8.52 -3.52
N GLU A 176 12.21 -8.15 -2.36
CA GLU A 176 12.29 -6.76 -1.91
C GLU A 176 13.76 -6.37 -1.81
N LEU A 177 14.15 -5.28 -2.46
CA LEU A 177 15.53 -4.80 -2.54
C LEU A 177 15.58 -3.36 -2.04
N GLY A 178 16.58 -3.02 -1.24
CA GLY A 178 16.81 -1.66 -0.75
C GLY A 178 18.25 -1.25 -0.94
N HIS A 179 18.51 -0.10 -1.56
CA HIS A 179 19.87 0.42 -1.82
C HIS A 179 20.81 -0.59 -2.50
N VAL A 180 20.30 -1.39 -3.43
CA VAL A 180 21.14 -2.36 -4.16
C VAL A 180 21.74 -1.69 -5.39
N ASN A 181 23.07 -1.75 -5.52
CA ASN A 181 23.75 -1.41 -6.75
C ASN A 181 23.65 -2.61 -7.70
N PHE A 182 22.79 -2.51 -8.72
CA PHE A 182 22.78 -3.48 -9.79
C PHE A 182 24.00 -3.28 -10.67
N LEU A 183 24.95 -4.21 -10.59
CA LEU A 183 26.06 -4.26 -11.53
C LEU A 183 25.64 -4.93 -12.83
N SER A 184 25.98 -4.28 -13.94
CA SER A 184 25.74 -4.74 -15.31
C SER A 184 26.64 -5.93 -15.64
N ARG A 185 26.20 -7.15 -15.36
CA ARG A 185 26.60 -8.30 -16.19
C ARG A 185 25.53 -8.50 -17.25
N GLU A 186 25.59 -7.69 -18.30
CA GLU A 186 24.61 -7.68 -19.41
C GLU A 186 24.40 -9.09 -20.01
N ASN A 187 25.44 -9.93 -19.95
CA ASN A 187 25.47 -11.24 -20.60
C ASN A 187 24.99 -12.40 -19.71
N ASN A 188 24.35 -12.15 -18.56
CA ASN A 188 23.91 -13.26 -17.72
C ASN A 188 22.61 -13.89 -18.28
N GLU A 189 22.55 -15.23 -18.35
CA GLU A 189 21.42 -15.97 -18.94
C GLU A 189 20.27 -16.21 -17.94
N TYR A 190 20.34 -15.63 -16.74
CA TYR A 190 19.36 -15.88 -15.69
C TYR A 190 17.97 -15.35 -16.05
N ILE A 191 16.97 -16.20 -15.84
CA ILE A 191 15.53 -15.88 -15.88
C ILE A 191 14.94 -16.25 -14.53
N PHE A 192 14.01 -15.41 -14.03
CA PHE A 192 13.33 -15.55 -12.74
C PHE A 192 11.83 -15.79 -12.97
N PRO A 193 11.44 -17.01 -13.40
CA PRO A 193 10.06 -17.30 -13.79
C PRO A 193 9.07 -17.24 -12.62
N ASN A 194 9.55 -17.29 -11.38
CA ASN A 194 8.71 -17.36 -10.20
C ASN A 194 8.47 -16.01 -9.52
N ILE A 195 9.21 -14.95 -9.87
CA ILE A 195 9.08 -13.65 -9.19
C ILE A 195 7.78 -12.97 -9.66
N HIS A 196 6.81 -12.87 -8.75
CA HIS A 196 5.53 -12.21 -8.96
C HIS A 196 5.50 -10.81 -8.37
N THR A 197 6.29 -10.57 -7.32
CA THR A 197 6.37 -9.28 -6.62
C THR A 197 7.82 -8.84 -6.58
N LEU A 198 8.10 -7.69 -7.18
CA LEU A 198 9.38 -7.00 -7.05
C LEU A 198 9.15 -5.65 -6.41
N ARG A 199 9.78 -5.44 -5.25
CA ARG A 199 9.81 -4.14 -4.59
C ARG A 199 11.24 -3.65 -4.53
N VAL A 200 11.43 -2.39 -4.87
CA VAL A 200 12.74 -1.76 -4.82
C VAL A 200 12.59 -0.45 -4.06
N ASP A 201 13.18 -0.36 -2.89
CA ASP A 201 13.15 0.81 -2.02
C ASP A 201 14.49 1.56 -2.06
N SER A 202 14.42 2.88 -2.02
CA SER A 202 15.55 3.78 -1.77
C SER A 202 16.81 3.39 -2.56
N LEU A 203 16.72 3.36 -3.90
CA LEU A 203 17.91 3.22 -4.74
C LEU A 203 18.76 4.48 -4.61
N SER A 204 19.74 4.43 -3.71
CA SER A 204 20.74 5.47 -3.61
C SER A 204 21.66 5.38 -4.82
N ILE A 205 21.55 6.34 -5.72
CA ILE A 205 22.48 6.55 -6.83
C ILE A 205 23.79 7.11 -6.24
N CYS A 206 24.49 6.31 -5.44
CA CYS A 206 25.74 6.75 -4.82
C CYS A 206 26.85 6.91 -5.86
N ASN A 207 26.68 6.37 -7.08
CA ASN A 207 27.56 6.60 -8.22
C ASN A 207 26.70 6.72 -9.49
N LEU A 208 26.60 7.92 -10.06
CA LEU A 208 25.76 8.34 -11.19
C LEU A 208 26.10 7.68 -12.55
N ASN A 209 26.56 6.43 -12.56
CA ASN A 209 26.71 5.72 -13.81
C ASN A 209 25.30 5.37 -14.30
N GLN A 210 24.90 5.96 -15.43
CA GLN A 210 23.61 5.77 -16.12
C GLN A 210 23.20 4.29 -16.23
N ASN A 211 24.17 3.37 -16.17
CA ASN A 211 24.01 1.92 -16.27
C ASN A 211 23.12 1.29 -15.17
N SER A 212 23.00 1.87 -13.97
CA SER A 212 22.24 1.21 -12.87
C SER A 212 20.76 0.99 -13.20
N TRP A 213 20.14 1.95 -13.89
CA TRP A 213 18.73 1.87 -14.29
C TRP A 213 18.49 0.91 -15.43
N TYR A 214 19.40 0.92 -16.40
CA TYR A 214 19.42 -0.07 -17.47
C TYR A 214 19.49 -1.49 -16.88
N CYS A 215 20.34 -1.72 -15.88
CA CYS A 215 20.44 -3.01 -15.19
C CYS A 215 19.14 -3.42 -14.49
N LEU A 216 18.49 -2.49 -13.80
CA LEU A 216 17.19 -2.77 -13.18
C LEU A 216 16.14 -3.11 -14.23
N GLY A 217 16.10 -2.38 -15.35
CA GLY A 217 15.22 -2.68 -16.48
C GLY A 217 15.48 -4.08 -17.04
N MET A 218 16.75 -4.46 -17.21
CA MET A 218 17.14 -5.81 -17.63
C MET A 218 16.75 -6.89 -16.60
N PHE A 219 16.89 -6.61 -15.31
CA PHE A 219 16.46 -7.52 -14.24
C PHE A 219 14.95 -7.74 -14.25
N ILE A 220 14.17 -6.67 -14.38
CA ILE A 220 12.71 -6.72 -14.45
C ILE A 220 12.25 -7.56 -15.66
N ARG A 221 12.91 -7.42 -16.81
CA ARG A 221 12.61 -8.22 -18.01
C ARG A 221 12.84 -9.71 -17.81
N LYS A 222 13.75 -10.07 -16.91
CA LYS A 222 14.01 -11.47 -16.53
C LYS A 222 12.92 -12.05 -15.63
N CYS A 223 11.90 -11.27 -15.24
CA CYS A 223 10.79 -11.71 -14.40
C CYS A 223 9.47 -11.81 -15.22
N PRO A 224 9.29 -12.84 -16.07
CA PRO A 224 8.13 -12.92 -16.96
C PRO A 224 6.78 -13.07 -16.22
N ALA A 225 6.79 -13.59 -14.99
CA ALA A 225 5.59 -13.73 -14.15
C ALA A 225 5.32 -12.52 -13.25
N LEU A 226 6.05 -11.41 -13.42
CA LEU A 226 5.94 -10.24 -12.56
C LEU A 226 4.52 -9.64 -12.64
N ARG A 227 3.84 -9.57 -11.50
CA ARG A 227 2.49 -9.00 -11.36
C ARG A 227 2.50 -7.65 -10.67
N LEU A 228 3.39 -7.48 -9.69
CA LEU A 228 3.55 -6.25 -8.92
C LEU A 228 4.99 -5.73 -9.04
N LEU A 229 5.11 -4.50 -9.53
CA LEU A 229 6.34 -3.73 -9.53
C LEU A 229 6.17 -2.50 -8.64
N ALA A 230 6.90 -2.44 -7.54
CA ALA A 230 6.95 -1.26 -6.69
C ALA A 230 8.38 -0.70 -6.67
N ILE A 231 8.53 0.58 -7.00
CA ILE A 231 9.80 1.29 -6.93
C ILE A 231 9.59 2.55 -6.10
N ARG A 232 10.44 2.74 -5.10
CA ARG A 232 10.52 3.96 -4.30
C ARG A 232 11.91 4.54 -4.46
N LEU A 233 11.98 5.77 -4.95
CA LEU A 233 13.24 6.39 -5.36
C LEU A 233 13.46 7.69 -4.61
N SER A 234 14.59 7.80 -3.93
CA SER A 234 15.06 9.09 -3.45
C SER A 234 15.67 9.88 -4.61
N GLY A 235 14.97 10.85 -5.18
CA GLY A 235 15.51 11.78 -6.19
C GLY A 235 14.62 12.00 -7.43
N THR A 236 15.01 12.95 -8.28
CA THR A 236 14.18 13.46 -9.39
C THR A 236 14.78 13.17 -10.76
N THR A 237 14.72 11.92 -11.25
CA THR A 237 15.14 11.61 -12.63
C THR A 237 14.01 11.02 -13.47
N ASN A 238 13.45 11.82 -14.37
CA ASN A 238 12.38 11.41 -15.30
C ASN A 238 12.85 10.38 -16.34
N GLU A 239 14.15 10.38 -16.67
CA GLU A 239 14.73 9.54 -17.74
C GLU A 239 14.63 8.04 -17.43
N LEU A 240 14.72 7.70 -16.15
CA LEU A 240 14.70 6.34 -15.60
C LEU A 240 13.50 5.52 -16.05
N TYR A 241 12.34 6.16 -16.11
CA TYR A 241 11.10 5.47 -16.48
C TYR A 241 11.16 5.00 -17.93
N ARG A 242 11.73 5.84 -18.80
CA ARG A 242 11.82 5.53 -20.22
C ARG A 242 12.74 4.35 -20.46
N GLU A 243 13.89 4.32 -19.80
CA GLU A 243 14.83 3.20 -19.81
C GLU A 243 14.18 1.88 -19.36
N LEU A 244 13.41 1.96 -18.27
CA LEU A 244 12.79 0.80 -17.63
C LEU A 244 11.67 0.18 -18.49
N LEU A 245 10.72 1.02 -18.94
CA LEU A 245 9.45 0.57 -19.51
C LEU A 245 9.32 0.81 -21.02
N LEU A 246 10.02 1.81 -21.58
CA LEU A 246 9.79 2.25 -22.96
C LEU A 246 10.84 1.75 -23.96
N GLN A 247 12.12 1.73 -23.57
CA GLN A 247 13.22 1.58 -24.53
C GLN A 247 13.38 0.21 -25.20
N HIS A 248 12.73 -0.83 -24.70
CA HIS A 248 12.82 -2.16 -25.30
C HIS A 248 11.48 -2.89 -25.31
N PRO A 249 11.29 -3.86 -26.21
CA PRO A 249 10.09 -4.68 -26.30
C PRO A 249 9.97 -5.58 -25.06
N TRP A 250 9.54 -5.00 -23.94
CA TRP A 250 9.16 -5.74 -22.75
C TRP A 250 7.65 -5.91 -22.74
N THR A 251 7.20 -7.16 -22.76
CA THR A 251 5.79 -7.50 -22.70
C THR A 251 5.32 -7.46 -21.23
N LEU A 252 4.56 -6.43 -20.88
CA LEU A 252 3.94 -6.23 -19.56
C LEU A 252 2.73 -7.15 -19.33
N ASN A 253 2.73 -8.36 -19.90
CA ASN A 253 1.52 -9.17 -20.06
C ASN A 253 0.92 -9.64 -18.72
N ASN A 254 1.73 -9.74 -17.68
CA ASN A 254 1.30 -10.15 -16.34
C ASN A 254 1.29 -8.99 -15.33
N LEU A 255 1.92 -7.86 -15.67
CA LEU A 255 2.05 -6.73 -14.76
C LEU A 255 0.69 -6.05 -14.61
N SER A 256 0.16 -6.03 -13.40
CA SER A 256 -1.17 -5.49 -13.10
C SER A 256 -1.15 -4.48 -11.94
N ASP A 257 -0.09 -4.46 -11.15
CA ASP A 257 0.11 -3.55 -10.04
C ASP A 257 1.43 -2.77 -10.23
N ILE A 258 1.33 -1.47 -10.46
CA ILE A 258 2.47 -0.55 -10.58
C ILE A 258 2.43 0.44 -9.42
N CYS A 259 3.54 0.56 -8.69
CA CYS A 259 3.67 1.52 -7.60
C CYS A 259 5.00 2.27 -7.70
N PHE A 260 4.97 3.51 -8.20
CA PHE A 260 6.14 4.38 -8.27
C PHE A 260 5.97 5.54 -7.30
N ARG A 261 6.45 5.33 -6.07
CA ARG A 261 6.47 6.38 -5.05
C ARG A 261 7.72 7.23 -5.29
N GLU A 262 7.53 8.54 -5.30
CA GLU A 262 8.62 9.52 -5.50
C GLU A 262 9.08 9.71 -6.96
N MET A 263 8.59 8.90 -7.91
CA MET A 263 8.90 9.06 -9.33
C MET A 263 7.99 10.06 -10.04
N ARG A 264 8.60 10.99 -10.76
CA ARG A 264 7.90 11.90 -11.70
C ARG A 264 7.82 11.24 -13.07
N ILE A 265 6.60 11.07 -13.56
CA ILE A 265 6.32 10.46 -14.86
C ILE A 265 5.45 11.43 -15.64
N GLU A 266 5.86 11.75 -16.86
CA GLU A 266 5.07 12.62 -17.74
C GLU A 266 3.86 11.85 -18.30
N ASP A 267 2.78 12.57 -18.59
CA ASP A 267 1.53 11.96 -19.08
C ASP A 267 1.72 11.12 -20.35
N LYS A 268 2.57 11.58 -21.28
CA LYS A 268 2.91 10.84 -22.50
C LYS A 268 3.59 9.49 -22.22
N ASP A 269 4.44 9.47 -21.18
CA ASP A 269 5.23 8.30 -20.81
C ASP A 269 4.32 7.33 -20.02
N MET A 270 3.42 7.85 -19.18
CA MET A 270 2.36 7.08 -18.52
C MET A 270 1.42 6.42 -19.54
N ALA A 271 0.91 7.20 -20.49
CA ALA A 271 0.06 6.71 -21.59
C ALA A 271 0.75 5.60 -22.39
N ALA A 272 2.01 5.79 -22.78
CA ALA A 272 2.78 4.77 -23.51
C ALA A 272 2.89 3.44 -22.74
N THR A 273 3.03 3.47 -21.41
CA THR A 273 3.01 2.26 -20.59
C THR A 273 1.62 1.64 -20.52
N LEU A 274 0.58 2.43 -20.24
CA LEU A 274 -0.80 1.93 -20.17
C LEU A 274 -1.22 1.26 -21.48
N ARG A 275 -0.81 1.83 -22.62
CA ARG A 275 -1.05 1.26 -23.96
C ARG A 275 -0.50 -0.16 -24.13
N ARG A 276 0.59 -0.50 -23.43
CA ARG A 276 1.25 -1.81 -23.49
C ARG A 276 0.80 -2.81 -22.42
N MET A 277 0.09 -2.36 -21.39
CA MET A 277 -0.43 -3.24 -20.33
C MET A 277 -1.62 -4.04 -20.84
N THR A 278 -1.75 -5.31 -20.46
CA THR A 278 -2.91 -6.15 -20.79
C THR A 278 -4.04 -6.05 -19.78
N GLY A 279 -3.71 -5.69 -18.53
CA GLY A 279 -4.66 -5.45 -17.46
C GLY A 279 -4.04 -4.53 -16.42
N LEU A 280 -4.88 -3.75 -15.74
CA LEU A 280 -4.44 -2.84 -14.68
C LEU A 280 -5.37 -3.01 -13.50
N ARG A 281 -4.81 -3.40 -12.36
CA ARG A 281 -5.50 -3.49 -11.08
C ARG A 281 -5.15 -2.31 -10.18
N ARG A 282 -3.88 -1.92 -10.15
CA ARG A 282 -3.39 -0.82 -9.30
C ARG A 282 -2.36 0.02 -10.03
N LEU A 283 -2.57 1.33 -10.00
CA LEU A 283 -1.59 2.34 -10.39
C LEU A 283 -1.40 3.30 -9.22
N ASP A 284 -0.19 3.34 -8.65
CA ASP A 284 0.16 4.21 -7.52
C ASP A 284 1.42 5.01 -7.88
N VAL A 285 1.23 6.15 -8.52
CA VAL A 285 2.25 7.02 -9.11
C VAL A 285 2.08 8.44 -8.58
N PHE A 286 2.27 8.61 -7.27
CA PHE A 286 1.91 9.83 -6.53
C PHE A 286 2.44 11.15 -7.13
N TRP A 287 3.59 11.14 -7.80
CA TRP A 287 4.17 12.31 -8.47
C TRP A 287 4.10 12.25 -10.01
N GLY A 288 3.40 11.24 -10.55
CA GLY A 288 3.11 11.09 -11.96
C GLY A 288 2.01 12.05 -12.41
N ARG A 289 2.20 12.61 -13.61
CA ARG A 289 1.19 13.36 -14.35
C ARG A 289 0.29 12.35 -15.06
N PHE A 290 -0.99 12.41 -14.74
CA PHE A 290 -2.01 11.58 -15.36
C PHE A 290 -3.05 12.52 -15.95
N TYR A 291 -2.97 12.82 -17.24
CA TYR A 291 -3.87 13.76 -17.92
C TYR A 291 -4.62 13.05 -19.04
N GLN A 292 -4.91 13.77 -20.12
CA GLN A 292 -5.76 13.30 -21.20
C GLN A 292 -5.18 12.09 -21.93
N LEU A 293 -3.86 11.99 -22.13
CA LEU A 293 -3.28 10.86 -22.86
C LEU A 293 -3.39 9.58 -22.02
N SER A 294 -3.04 9.65 -20.73
CA SER A 294 -3.18 8.50 -19.84
C SER A 294 -4.63 8.08 -19.66
N LEU A 295 -5.55 9.06 -19.57
CA LEU A 295 -6.98 8.78 -19.53
C LEU A 295 -7.46 8.09 -20.80
N GLN A 296 -7.04 8.57 -21.98
CA GLN A 296 -7.39 7.93 -23.26
C GLN A 296 -6.94 6.47 -23.30
N GLU A 297 -5.73 6.15 -22.84
CA GLU A 297 -5.22 4.77 -22.82
C GLU A 297 -5.88 3.91 -21.74
N LEU A 298 -6.22 4.49 -20.58
CA LEU A 298 -7.03 3.80 -19.56
C LEU A 298 -8.41 3.39 -20.11
N LEU A 299 -8.95 4.25 -20.98
CA LEU A 299 -10.24 4.10 -21.65
C LEU A 299 -10.13 3.40 -23.01
N ALA A 300 -8.94 3.06 -23.52
CA ALA A 300 -8.80 2.47 -24.83
C ALA A 300 -9.29 1.01 -24.84
N ASP A 301 -9.92 0.61 -25.95
CA ASP A 301 -10.25 -0.78 -26.27
C ASP A 301 -9.07 -1.50 -26.97
N LYS A 302 -8.05 -0.76 -27.40
CA LYS A 302 -6.84 -1.27 -28.06
C LYS A 302 -5.63 -1.23 -27.13
N GLN A 303 -4.67 -2.11 -27.40
CA GLN A 303 -3.36 -2.17 -26.76
C GLN A 303 -2.27 -2.42 -27.79
N GLU A 304 -1.05 -1.97 -27.51
CA GLU A 304 0.14 -2.34 -28.26
C GLU A 304 0.74 -3.62 -27.68
N VAL A 305 0.94 -4.63 -28.54
CA VAL A 305 1.60 -5.89 -28.19
C VAL A 305 2.77 -6.09 -29.13
N VAL A 306 3.88 -6.63 -28.63
CA VAL A 306 5.00 -7.05 -29.48
C VAL A 306 4.72 -8.47 -29.97
N GLU A 307 4.55 -8.63 -31.27
CA GLU A 307 4.34 -9.91 -31.95
C GLU A 307 5.39 -10.04 -33.06
N ASN A 308 6.19 -11.11 -33.02
CA ASN A 308 7.29 -11.33 -33.97
C ASN A 308 8.28 -10.15 -34.08
N GLY A 309 8.54 -9.47 -32.95
CA GLY A 309 9.42 -8.30 -32.90
C GLY A 309 8.81 -7.00 -33.44
N GLN A 310 7.57 -7.03 -33.93
CA GLN A 310 6.84 -5.84 -34.40
C GLN A 310 5.79 -5.42 -33.39
N LEU A 311 5.60 -4.10 -33.23
CA LEU A 311 4.50 -3.56 -32.44
C LEU A 311 3.21 -3.61 -33.27
N VAL A 312 2.23 -4.37 -32.79
CA VAL A 312 0.90 -4.50 -33.39
C VAL A 312 -0.17 -4.00 -32.43
N GLN A 313 -1.20 -3.35 -32.95
CA GLN A 313 -2.38 -3.01 -32.15
C GLN A 313 -3.35 -4.18 -32.09
N LYS A 314 -3.73 -4.60 -30.88
CA LYS A 314 -4.74 -5.65 -30.65
C LYS A 314 -5.88 -5.09 -29.81
N THR A 315 -7.09 -5.58 -30.06
CA THR A 315 -8.24 -5.30 -29.18
C THR A 315 -8.03 -6.01 -27.84
N ARG A 316 -8.27 -5.29 -26.74
CA ARG A 316 -8.24 -5.80 -25.38
C ARG A 316 -9.48 -6.64 -25.11
N LEU A 317 -9.33 -7.67 -24.28
CA LEU A 317 -10.48 -8.41 -23.77
C LEU A 317 -11.33 -7.55 -22.83
N ARG A 318 -10.68 -6.65 -22.07
CA ARG A 318 -11.29 -5.68 -21.16
C ARG A 318 -10.52 -4.38 -21.19
N ARG A 319 -11.23 -3.25 -21.12
CA ARG A 319 -10.59 -1.93 -20.97
C ARG A 319 -9.91 -1.85 -19.61
N LEU A 320 -8.82 -1.10 -19.49
CA LEU A 320 -8.12 -0.98 -18.20
C LEU A 320 -9.03 -0.38 -17.11
N CYS A 321 -9.92 0.55 -17.48
CA CYS A 321 -10.91 1.13 -16.57
C CYS A 321 -11.88 0.09 -15.96
N GLU A 322 -12.12 -1.04 -16.65
CA GLU A 322 -13.01 -2.10 -16.16
C GLU A 322 -12.35 -3.01 -15.12
N THR A 323 -11.01 -3.01 -15.05
CA THR A 323 -10.24 -3.86 -14.15
C THR A 323 -9.62 -3.11 -12.98
N VAL A 324 -9.47 -1.79 -13.08
CA VAL A 324 -8.72 -0.99 -12.11
C VAL A 324 -9.47 -0.87 -10.77
N GLU A 325 -8.76 -1.17 -9.69
CA GLU A 325 -9.25 -1.08 -8.31
C GLU A 325 -8.62 0.09 -7.55
N THR A 326 -7.41 0.51 -7.90
CA THR A 326 -6.70 1.59 -7.20
C THR A 326 -5.99 2.51 -8.18
N LEU A 327 -6.28 3.80 -8.09
CA LEU A 327 -5.60 4.87 -8.81
C LEU A 327 -5.12 5.91 -7.81
N VAL A 328 -3.80 6.13 -7.74
CA VAL A 328 -3.17 7.18 -6.96
C VAL A 328 -2.19 7.91 -7.87
N PHE A 329 -2.37 9.21 -8.07
CA PHE A 329 -1.48 10.02 -8.89
C PHE A 329 -1.41 11.49 -8.43
N GLY A 330 -0.68 12.32 -9.19
CA GLY A 330 -0.45 13.72 -8.88
C GLY A 330 -1.71 14.57 -8.86
N LYS A 331 -1.60 15.77 -8.25
CA LYS A 331 -2.77 16.60 -7.87
C LYS A 331 -3.42 17.39 -9.00
N ASP A 332 -2.69 17.63 -10.08
CA ASP A 332 -3.10 18.62 -11.09
C ASP A 332 -3.99 18.04 -12.19
N SER A 333 -4.46 16.82 -12.01
CA SER A 333 -5.17 16.06 -13.04
C SER A 333 -6.67 16.34 -13.04
N SER A 334 -7.18 17.03 -14.06
CA SER A 334 -8.61 17.29 -14.29
C SER A 334 -9.34 16.10 -14.93
N VAL A 335 -9.13 14.89 -14.41
CA VAL A 335 -9.71 13.66 -14.99
C VAL A 335 -10.52 12.84 -13.98
N ALA A 336 -10.74 13.38 -12.77
CA ALA A 336 -11.48 12.68 -11.71
C ALA A 336 -12.87 12.27 -12.19
N GLN A 337 -13.62 13.20 -12.77
CA GLN A 337 -14.98 12.96 -13.25
C GLN A 337 -15.01 11.81 -14.26
N ALA A 338 -14.12 11.83 -15.26
CA ALA A 338 -14.06 10.77 -16.27
C ALA A 338 -13.73 9.41 -15.65
N ILE A 339 -12.80 9.35 -14.69
CA ILE A 339 -12.46 8.12 -13.98
C ILE A 339 -13.66 7.59 -13.19
N LEU A 340 -14.31 8.44 -12.39
CA LEU A 340 -15.43 8.06 -11.51
C LEU A 340 -16.63 7.54 -12.32
N SER A 341 -16.86 8.07 -13.52
CA SER A 341 -17.94 7.64 -14.42
C SER A 341 -17.58 6.45 -15.32
N ASN A 342 -16.32 6.01 -15.39
CA ASN A 342 -15.91 4.89 -16.27
C ASN A 342 -15.25 3.69 -15.55
N CYS A 343 -14.92 3.79 -14.26
CA CYS A 343 -14.19 2.75 -13.53
C CYS A 343 -15.07 2.04 -12.49
N PRO A 344 -15.90 1.03 -12.87
CA PRO A 344 -16.89 0.43 -11.97
C PRO A 344 -16.28 -0.38 -10.81
N ARG A 345 -15.04 -0.84 -10.95
CA ARG A 345 -14.34 -1.63 -9.92
C ARG A 345 -13.44 -0.80 -8.99
N LEU A 346 -13.42 0.53 -9.17
CA LEU A 346 -12.55 1.41 -8.42
C LEU A 346 -12.92 1.38 -6.93
N LYS A 347 -11.94 1.05 -6.08
CA LYS A 347 -12.04 1.02 -4.62
C LYS A 347 -11.33 2.20 -3.96
N ARG A 348 -10.27 2.70 -4.60
CA ARG A 348 -9.47 3.82 -4.10
C ARG A 348 -9.09 4.76 -5.23
N LEU A 349 -9.45 6.04 -5.08
CA LEU A 349 -9.02 7.12 -5.95
C LEU A 349 -8.35 8.21 -5.12
N GLU A 350 -7.10 8.54 -5.43
CA GLU A 350 -6.43 9.67 -4.80
C GLU A 350 -5.61 10.51 -5.77
N GLY A 351 -5.71 11.84 -5.71
CA GLY A 351 -4.92 12.71 -6.57
C GLY A 351 -5.73 13.70 -7.38
N PRO A 352 -6.62 13.24 -8.27
CA PRO A 352 -7.14 14.11 -9.29
C PRO A 352 -7.88 15.30 -8.70
N LYS A 353 -7.85 16.39 -9.46
CA LYS A 353 -8.68 17.55 -9.28
C LYS A 353 -9.96 17.39 -10.09
N THR A 354 -11.05 17.95 -9.59
CA THR A 354 -12.27 18.15 -10.36
C THR A 354 -13.02 19.37 -9.85
N THR A 355 -13.94 19.90 -10.64
CA THR A 355 -14.78 21.04 -10.23
C THR A 355 -16.23 20.63 -10.05
N VAL A 356 -17.00 21.47 -9.36
CA VAL A 356 -18.46 21.26 -9.23
C VAL A 356 -19.12 21.26 -10.60
N SER A 357 -18.75 22.18 -11.48
CA SER A 357 -19.30 22.23 -12.85
C SER A 357 -19.01 20.97 -13.66
N GLU A 358 -17.83 20.37 -13.51
CA GLU A 358 -17.50 19.08 -14.15
C GLU A 358 -18.39 17.95 -13.64
N ILE A 359 -18.66 17.88 -12.33
CA ILE A 359 -19.53 16.86 -11.74
C ILE A 359 -20.98 17.04 -12.20
N VAL A 360 -21.47 18.27 -12.21
CA VAL A 360 -22.86 18.60 -12.59
C VAL A 360 -23.13 18.28 -14.06
N ASN A 361 -22.19 18.63 -14.94
CA ASN A 361 -22.32 18.39 -16.38
C ASN A 361 -21.86 16.99 -16.81
N GLY A 362 -21.24 16.24 -15.89
CA GLY A 362 -20.66 14.94 -16.16
C GLY A 362 -21.65 13.78 -16.06
N ALA A 363 -21.21 12.61 -16.54
CA ALA A 363 -21.98 11.37 -16.40
C ALA A 363 -22.04 10.89 -14.94
N GLU A 364 -23.03 10.07 -14.62
CA GLU A 364 -23.15 9.45 -13.30
C GLU A 364 -21.92 8.61 -12.93
N TRP A 365 -21.56 8.62 -11.64
CA TRP A 365 -20.45 7.81 -11.15
C TRP A 365 -20.84 6.34 -11.04
N VAL A 366 -20.00 5.47 -11.61
CA VAL A 366 -20.25 4.02 -11.66
C VAL A 366 -19.46 3.23 -10.60
N CYS A 367 -18.56 3.90 -9.88
CA CYS A 367 -17.66 3.31 -8.88
C CYS A 367 -18.33 3.05 -7.52
N SER A 368 -19.43 2.30 -7.51
CA SER A 368 -20.19 1.95 -6.28
C SER A 368 -19.38 1.19 -5.20
N GLY A 369 -18.23 0.62 -5.59
CA GLY A 369 -17.29 -0.06 -4.71
C GLY A 369 -16.27 0.85 -4.00
N LEU A 370 -16.31 2.17 -4.22
CA LEU A 370 -15.31 3.11 -3.71
C LEU A 370 -15.36 3.21 -2.18
N THR A 371 -14.23 2.89 -1.53
CA THR A 371 -14.07 2.99 -0.07
C THR A 371 -13.20 4.19 0.33
N ARG A 372 -12.34 4.68 -0.57
CA ARG A 372 -11.49 5.85 -0.31
C ARG A 372 -11.45 6.80 -1.49
N LEU A 373 -11.88 8.04 -1.25
CA LEU A 373 -11.85 9.13 -2.21
C LEU A 373 -11.02 10.28 -1.61
N SER A 374 -9.94 10.66 -2.29
CA SER A 374 -9.12 11.80 -1.93
C SER A 374 -8.81 12.63 -3.16
N ILE A 375 -9.63 13.65 -3.40
CA ILE A 375 -9.55 14.52 -4.57
C ILE A 375 -9.41 15.98 -4.13
N THR A 376 -9.01 16.84 -5.05
CA THR A 376 -9.19 18.28 -4.89
C THR A 376 -10.50 18.65 -5.58
N LEU A 377 -11.54 18.95 -4.81
CA LEU A 377 -12.82 19.38 -5.35
C LEU A 377 -12.93 20.89 -5.24
N GLU A 378 -12.80 21.59 -6.37
CA GLU A 378 -12.87 23.05 -6.44
C GLU A 378 -14.31 23.52 -6.67
N ALA A 379 -14.80 24.42 -5.81
CA ALA A 379 -16.06 25.11 -6.01
C ALA A 379 -15.87 26.25 -7.03
N ASP A 380 -16.07 25.94 -8.32
CA ASP A 380 -15.98 26.89 -9.44
C ASP A 380 -17.32 27.61 -9.74
N ILE A 381 -18.14 27.77 -8.70
CA ILE A 381 -19.50 28.31 -8.76
C ILE A 381 -19.72 29.29 -7.60
N ASP A 382 -20.68 30.20 -7.74
CA ASP A 382 -21.08 31.08 -6.64
C ASP A 382 -22.04 30.36 -5.69
N GLU A 383 -21.48 29.76 -4.64
CA GLU A 383 -22.23 28.98 -3.65
C GLU A 383 -23.25 29.79 -2.83
N GLU A 384 -23.26 31.13 -2.90
CA GLU A 384 -24.26 31.95 -2.21
C GLU A 384 -25.51 32.22 -3.06
N THR A 385 -25.45 31.93 -4.37
CA THR A 385 -26.61 32.02 -5.26
C THR A 385 -27.47 30.74 -5.19
N GLU A 386 -28.77 30.85 -5.48
CA GLU A 386 -29.65 29.68 -5.57
C GLU A 386 -29.18 28.66 -6.61
N GLU A 387 -28.69 29.14 -7.77
CA GLU A 387 -28.14 28.28 -8.82
C GLU A 387 -26.88 27.54 -8.35
N GLY A 388 -25.95 28.24 -7.69
CA GLY A 388 -24.76 27.62 -7.13
C GLY A 388 -25.10 26.59 -6.06
N MET A 389 -25.98 26.90 -5.12
CA MET A 389 -26.45 25.93 -4.11
C MET A 389 -27.10 24.70 -4.77
N ALA A 390 -27.87 24.88 -5.84
CA ALA A 390 -28.46 23.76 -6.57
C ALA A 390 -27.37 22.87 -7.23
N LYS A 391 -26.33 23.47 -7.82
CA LYS A 391 -25.18 22.75 -8.38
C LYS A 391 -24.38 22.02 -7.30
N THR A 392 -24.14 22.64 -6.15
CA THR A 392 -23.49 22.01 -5.00
C THR A 392 -24.29 20.80 -4.51
N ARG A 393 -25.62 20.91 -4.40
CA ARG A 393 -26.50 19.78 -4.05
C ARG A 393 -26.39 18.61 -5.04
N ILE A 394 -26.28 18.88 -6.34
CA ILE A 394 -26.07 17.84 -7.35
C ILE A 394 -24.72 17.13 -7.13
N ALA A 395 -23.66 17.88 -6.85
CA ALA A 395 -22.34 17.29 -6.54
C ALA A 395 -22.38 16.43 -5.26
N PHE A 396 -23.01 16.94 -4.18
CA PHE A 396 -23.22 16.14 -2.98
C PHE A 396 -24.07 14.90 -3.23
N LYS A 397 -25.09 14.98 -4.10
CA LYS A 397 -25.90 13.81 -4.46
C LYS A 397 -25.09 12.73 -5.16
N GLN A 398 -24.11 13.08 -6.01
CA GLN A 398 -23.19 12.09 -6.59
C GLN A 398 -22.30 11.46 -5.51
N LEU A 399 -21.74 12.26 -4.60
CA LEU A 399 -20.97 11.77 -3.45
C LEU A 399 -21.80 10.85 -2.55
N GLY A 400 -23.05 11.22 -2.26
CA GLY A 400 -23.98 10.46 -1.41
C GLY A 400 -24.34 9.07 -1.95
N LYS A 401 -24.15 8.81 -3.25
CA LYS A 401 -24.30 7.47 -3.84
C LYS A 401 -23.16 6.51 -3.47
N LEU A 402 -22.02 7.01 -3.02
CA LEU A 402 -20.85 6.21 -2.63
C LEU A 402 -21.02 5.61 -1.23
N THR A 403 -22.06 4.82 -1.01
CA THR A 403 -22.46 4.28 0.31
C THR A 403 -21.40 3.40 1.00
N ARG A 404 -20.37 2.97 0.27
CA ARG A 404 -19.23 2.21 0.80
C ARG A 404 -18.05 3.08 1.23
N LEU A 405 -18.15 4.40 1.09
CA LEU A 405 -17.07 5.32 1.37
C LEU A 405 -16.76 5.35 2.87
N GLU A 406 -15.49 5.07 3.21
CA GLU A 406 -14.93 5.08 4.56
C GLU A 406 -14.06 6.32 4.80
N HIS A 407 -13.43 6.84 3.74
CA HIS A 407 -12.55 8.01 3.80
C HIS A 407 -12.90 8.97 2.67
N LEU A 408 -13.32 10.18 3.03
CA LEU A 408 -13.57 11.30 2.12
C LEU A 408 -12.61 12.45 2.41
N ASN A 409 -11.82 12.83 1.41
CA ASN A 409 -10.94 13.99 1.46
C ASN A 409 -11.18 14.85 0.21
N LEU A 410 -11.65 16.08 0.42
CA LEU A 410 -12.04 17.01 -0.64
C LEU A 410 -10.99 18.09 -0.94
N THR A 411 -9.97 18.23 -0.09
CA THR A 411 -9.03 19.35 -0.11
C THR A 411 -7.58 18.94 -0.43
N ARG A 412 -7.34 17.71 -0.90
CA ARG A 412 -6.04 17.01 -0.89
C ARG A 412 -4.82 17.92 -1.18
N ARG A 413 -4.21 18.48 -0.12
CA ARG A 413 -3.00 19.33 -0.11
C ARG A 413 -2.86 20.19 -1.37
N SER A 414 -3.81 21.08 -1.66
CA SER A 414 -3.54 22.16 -2.61
C SER A 414 -2.29 22.91 -2.12
N LEU A 415 -1.28 23.08 -2.98
CA LEU A 415 -0.16 23.99 -2.66
C LEU A 415 -0.62 25.45 -2.67
N TYR A 416 -1.83 25.71 -3.18
CA TYR A 416 -2.43 27.03 -3.23
C TYR A 416 -3.35 27.19 -2.00
N PRO A 417 -3.03 28.13 -1.09
CA PRO A 417 -3.77 28.35 0.16
C PRO A 417 -5.17 28.96 -0.04
N HIS A 418 -5.73 28.91 -1.25
CA HIS A 418 -6.96 29.62 -1.63
C HIS A 418 -7.98 28.75 -2.37
N SER A 419 -7.79 27.43 -2.45
CA SER A 419 -8.81 26.57 -3.06
C SER A 419 -10.00 26.42 -2.09
N ARG A 420 -11.13 27.03 -2.45
CA ARG A 420 -12.43 26.81 -1.80
C ARG A 420 -12.99 25.46 -2.25
N THR A 421 -13.40 24.62 -1.29
CA THR A 421 -14.06 23.35 -1.57
C THR A 421 -15.57 23.46 -1.34
N LEU A 422 -16.29 22.34 -1.38
CA LEU A 422 -17.73 22.34 -1.12
C LEU A 422 -18.02 22.89 0.28
N ASP A 423 -18.98 23.79 0.35
CA ASP A 423 -19.55 24.25 1.61
C ASP A 423 -20.25 23.11 2.37
N MET A 424 -19.68 22.70 3.51
CA MET A 424 -20.18 21.59 4.33
C MET A 424 -21.35 21.98 5.25
N ARG A 425 -22.14 23.00 4.89
CA ARG A 425 -23.38 23.37 5.59
C ARG A 425 -24.61 22.61 5.08
N LEU A 426 -25.61 22.38 5.93
CA LEU A 426 -26.89 21.78 5.59
C LEU A 426 -27.63 22.56 4.50
N ARG A 427 -27.58 23.89 4.57
CA ARG A 427 -28.18 24.77 3.56
C ARG A 427 -27.57 24.60 2.17
N ALA A 428 -26.29 24.21 2.10
CA ALA A 428 -25.56 23.97 0.85
C ALA A 428 -25.76 22.53 0.32
N GLY A 429 -26.32 21.61 1.12
CA GLY A 429 -26.63 20.27 0.68
C GLY A 429 -25.87 19.16 1.38
N LEU A 430 -25.20 19.43 2.52
CA LEU A 430 -24.59 18.38 3.36
C LEU A 430 -25.54 17.19 3.59
N GLY A 431 -26.85 17.47 3.73
CA GLY A 431 -27.92 16.49 3.87
C GLY A 431 -27.95 15.36 2.82
N GLU A 432 -27.49 15.63 1.60
CA GLU A 432 -27.44 14.64 0.51
C GLU A 432 -26.43 13.51 0.79
N LEU A 433 -25.52 13.71 1.76
CA LEU A 433 -24.54 12.72 2.20
C LEU A 433 -25.06 11.80 3.32
N ALA A 434 -26.36 11.84 3.66
CA ALA A 434 -26.96 11.03 4.73
C ALA A 434 -26.68 9.53 4.59
N ASN A 435 -26.51 9.03 3.35
CA ASN A 435 -26.31 7.62 3.05
C ASN A 435 -24.86 7.13 3.27
N LEU A 436 -23.91 8.01 3.59
CA LEU A 436 -22.51 7.66 3.86
C LEU A 436 -22.34 7.06 5.27
N LYS A 437 -23.10 6.02 5.59
CA LYS A 437 -23.14 5.41 6.94
C LYS A 437 -21.81 4.75 7.36
N ARG A 438 -20.91 4.48 6.42
CA ARG A 438 -19.59 3.89 6.66
C ARG A 438 -18.46 4.92 6.78
N LEU A 439 -18.76 6.21 6.63
CA LEU A 439 -17.75 7.25 6.65
C LEU A 439 -17.06 7.28 8.03
N GLU A 440 -15.75 7.04 8.05
CA GLU A 440 -14.93 7.07 9.27
C GLU A 440 -14.05 8.32 9.35
N VAL A 441 -13.63 8.83 8.19
CA VAL A 441 -12.70 9.97 8.07
C VAL A 441 -13.26 10.99 7.08
N LEU A 442 -13.42 12.23 7.55
CA LEU A 442 -13.66 13.41 6.72
C LEU A 442 -12.43 14.33 6.78
N VAL A 443 -11.95 14.80 5.62
CA VAL A 443 -10.84 15.73 5.51
C VAL A 443 -11.23 16.93 4.66
N VAL A 444 -11.17 18.10 5.29
CA VAL A 444 -11.36 19.45 4.72
C VAL A 444 -10.19 20.39 5.11
N GLU A 445 -8.99 19.83 5.31
CA GLU A 445 -7.77 20.59 5.61
C GLU A 445 -7.50 21.69 4.56
N HIS A 446 -6.92 22.82 4.97
CA HIS A 446 -6.56 23.95 4.09
C HIS A 446 -7.72 24.69 3.41
N ASP A 447 -8.99 24.39 3.75
CA ASP A 447 -10.11 25.23 3.36
C ASP A 447 -10.51 26.17 4.50
N ALA A 448 -9.99 27.40 4.45
CA ALA A 448 -10.30 28.43 5.44
C ALA A 448 -11.68 29.08 5.24
N HIS A 449 -12.50 28.61 4.30
CA HIS A 449 -13.81 29.19 3.98
C HIS A 449 -14.98 28.37 4.51
N GLN A 450 -14.71 27.27 5.22
CA GLN A 450 -15.76 26.49 5.87
C GLN A 450 -16.44 27.34 6.94
N ARG A 451 -17.76 27.24 7.04
CA ARG A 451 -18.61 28.06 7.94
C ARG A 451 -19.64 27.22 8.67
N MET A 452 -19.28 25.98 9.02
CA MET A 452 -20.19 25.05 9.68
C MET A 452 -20.71 25.64 11.00
N GLN A 453 -21.96 25.36 11.29
CA GLN A 453 -22.64 25.73 12.53
C GLN A 453 -22.90 24.49 13.37
N LEU A 454 -23.33 24.69 14.63
CA LEU A 454 -23.61 23.58 15.55
C LEU A 454 -24.66 22.61 15.00
N GLU A 455 -25.64 23.11 14.23
CA GLU A 455 -26.64 22.29 13.55
C GLU A 455 -26.04 21.31 12.53
N ASP A 456 -25.00 21.73 11.80
CA ASP A 456 -24.33 20.89 10.81
C ASP A 456 -23.56 19.76 11.49
N ALA A 457 -22.84 20.07 12.58
CA ALA A 457 -22.13 19.07 13.37
C ALA A 457 -23.08 18.09 14.07
N THR A 458 -24.21 18.59 14.58
CA THR A 458 -25.27 17.74 15.16
C THR A 458 -25.78 16.76 14.11
N TRP A 459 -26.07 17.25 12.90
CA TRP A 459 -26.48 16.39 11.79
C TRP A 459 -25.43 15.33 11.44
N MET A 460 -24.14 15.67 11.44
CA MET A 460 -23.06 14.70 11.19
C MET A 460 -23.07 13.57 12.22
N VAL A 461 -23.19 13.89 13.51
CA VAL A 461 -23.26 12.89 14.59
C VAL A 461 -24.46 11.96 14.40
N ASP A 462 -25.62 12.52 14.08
CA ASP A 462 -26.86 11.75 13.92
C ASP A 462 -26.85 10.87 12.67
N ASN A 463 -26.18 11.30 11.59
CA ASN A 463 -26.25 10.64 10.29
C ASN A 463 -25.05 9.75 9.96
N TRP A 464 -23.87 9.98 10.55
CA TRP A 464 -22.65 9.21 10.28
C TRP A 464 -22.19 8.44 11.52
N PRO A 465 -22.84 7.32 11.87
CA PRO A 465 -22.60 6.61 13.13
C PRO A 465 -21.17 6.04 13.28
N ASN A 466 -20.40 5.97 12.20
CA ASN A 466 -19.04 5.45 12.18
C ASN A 466 -17.95 6.53 12.07
N ILE A 467 -18.32 7.82 12.05
CA ILE A 467 -17.35 8.91 11.94
C ILE A 467 -16.46 8.91 13.19
N LYS A 468 -15.14 8.94 12.97
CA LYS A 468 -14.12 8.90 14.04
C LYS A 468 -13.20 10.10 14.00
N TYR A 469 -12.93 10.60 12.80
CA TYR A 469 -11.91 11.62 12.59
C TYR A 469 -12.40 12.69 11.61
N VAL A 470 -12.20 13.95 12.01
CA VAL A 470 -12.42 15.12 11.16
C VAL A 470 -11.12 15.92 11.11
N TYR A 471 -10.62 16.19 9.91
CA TYR A 471 -9.38 16.93 9.69
C TYR A 471 -9.67 18.25 8.97
N GLY A 472 -9.10 19.36 9.47
CA GLY A 472 -9.27 20.72 8.96
C GLY A 472 -10.12 21.63 9.85
N ALA A 473 -10.08 22.93 9.55
CA ALA A 473 -10.92 23.93 10.19
C ALA A 473 -12.37 23.84 9.68
N LEU A 474 -13.34 23.76 10.59
CA LEU A 474 -14.77 23.64 10.25
C LEU A 474 -15.47 25.01 10.19
N ASN A 475 -14.88 26.02 10.80
CA ASN A 475 -15.36 27.40 10.81
C ASN A 475 -14.16 28.36 10.85
N ASP A 476 -14.25 29.50 10.18
CA ASP A 476 -13.24 30.57 10.19
C ASP A 476 -13.31 31.44 11.46
N GLU A 477 -14.47 31.51 12.09
CA GLU A 477 -14.66 32.14 13.39
C GLU A 477 -14.17 31.23 14.53
N LYS A 478 -13.19 31.72 15.28
CA LYS A 478 -12.52 30.95 16.34
C LYS A 478 -13.48 30.41 17.40
N GLU A 479 -14.40 31.25 17.90
CA GLU A 479 -15.34 30.84 18.95
C GLU A 479 -16.26 29.71 18.48
N THR A 480 -16.77 29.83 17.26
CA THR A 480 -17.59 28.80 16.63
C THR A 480 -16.77 27.52 16.36
N ALA A 481 -15.52 27.65 15.89
CA ALA A 481 -14.63 26.50 15.67
C ALA A 481 -14.33 25.72 16.97
N ASP A 482 -14.05 26.44 18.07
CA ASP A 482 -13.82 25.85 19.39
C ASP A 482 -15.08 25.13 19.91
N LEU A 483 -16.26 25.71 19.71
CA LEU A 483 -17.54 25.09 20.06
C LEU A 483 -17.79 23.79 19.27
N LEU A 484 -17.57 23.80 17.95
CA LEU A 484 -17.72 22.62 17.10
C LEU A 484 -16.76 21.50 17.51
N LYS A 485 -15.51 21.86 17.82
CA LYS A 485 -14.50 20.92 18.31
C LYS A 485 -14.93 20.25 19.60
N TRP A 486 -15.33 21.05 20.59
CA TRP A 486 -15.79 20.52 21.85
C TRP A 486 -17.00 19.59 21.69
N PHE A 487 -17.98 19.98 20.86
CA PHE A 487 -19.17 19.17 20.59
C PHE A 487 -18.84 17.83 19.91
N LEU A 488 -17.97 17.82 18.90
CA LEU A 488 -17.60 16.57 18.21
C LEU A 488 -16.75 15.66 19.13
N GLU A 489 -15.84 16.23 19.91
CA GLU A 489 -15.03 15.48 20.89
C GLU A 489 -15.90 14.85 22.00
N SER A 490 -16.98 15.51 22.43
CA SER A 490 -17.92 14.93 23.40
C SER A 490 -18.66 13.70 22.86
N HIS A 491 -18.67 13.51 21.54
CA HIS A 491 -19.23 12.34 20.85
C HIS A 491 -18.15 11.35 20.40
N ASN A 492 -16.93 11.43 20.96
CA ASN A 492 -15.76 10.61 20.62
C ASN A 492 -15.23 10.77 19.19
N ILE A 493 -15.54 11.89 18.53
CA ILE A 493 -15.02 12.23 17.21
C ILE A 493 -13.81 13.15 17.41
N ARG A 494 -12.63 12.72 16.93
CA ARG A 494 -11.40 13.50 17.10
C ARG A 494 -11.26 14.52 15.99
N ILE A 495 -11.01 15.78 16.36
CA ILE A 495 -10.69 16.84 15.40
C ILE A 495 -9.18 17.11 15.37
N PHE A 496 -8.64 17.20 14.16
CA PHE A 496 -7.29 17.70 13.90
C PHE A 496 -7.40 18.93 13.00
N ALA A 497 -7.25 20.11 13.60
CA ALA A 497 -7.32 21.39 12.89
C ALA A 497 -6.01 21.72 12.16
#